data_AF-A0A2V8XPB0-F1
#
_entry.id   AF-A0A2V8XPB0-F1
#
_cell.length_a   1.000
_cell.length_b   1.000
_cell.length_c   1.000
_cell.angle_alpha   90.00
_cell.angle_beta   90.00
_cell.angle_gamma   90.00
#
_symmetry.space_group_name_H-M   'P 1'
#
loop_
_entity.id
_entity.type
_entity.pdbx_description
1 polymer ?
#
loop_
_entity_poly.entity_id
_entity_poly.type
_entity_poly.pdbx_seq_one_letter_code
_entity_poly.pdbx_strand_id
1 'polypeptide(L)'
;MAGNFRGSTDPRRSKPRSSRIYGGAKRAGKIRRYAAQLRSSQIGLGRVDFLDGRLEAAIEHLETGRRLNPQNPAVYSLLAATYRKRGRSGQAEAMLTILAKLNEEQAQRIRTAPGDSKAIPGALGAKRGEQKP
;
A
#
# COMPACT_ATOMS: atom_id res chain seq x y z
N MET A 1 20.97 65.21 -52.70
CA MET A 1 21.34 63.81 -53.02
C MET A 1 21.27 62.98 -51.75
N ALA A 2 20.73 61.76 -51.86
CA ALA A 2 20.62 60.68 -50.88
C ALA A 2 19.72 60.96 -49.64
N GLY A 3 18.82 60.07 -49.23
CA GLY A 3 18.53 58.71 -49.68
C GLY A 3 17.36 58.12 -48.89
N ASN A 4 16.73 57.12 -49.52
CA ASN A 4 15.69 56.21 -49.04
C ASN A 4 15.79 55.80 -47.57
N PHE A 5 14.65 55.45 -46.95
CA PHE A 5 14.47 54.10 -46.37
C PHE A 5 12.97 53.78 -46.20
N ARG A 6 12.49 52.75 -46.92
CA ARG A 6 11.25 52.01 -46.63
C ARG A 6 11.51 51.10 -45.43
N GLY A 7 10.54 50.98 -44.52
CA GLY A 7 10.64 50.06 -43.39
C GLY A 7 9.30 49.80 -42.72
N SER A 8 8.46 49.03 -43.40
CA SER A 8 7.61 47.95 -42.86
C SER A 8 6.98 48.13 -41.47
N THR A 9 5.68 48.37 -41.46
CA THR A 9 4.77 48.06 -40.34
C THR A 9 4.68 46.54 -40.13
N ASP A 10 5.17 46.02 -39.01
CA ASP A 10 4.88 44.66 -38.55
C ASP A 10 4.05 44.71 -37.25
N PRO A 11 2.74 44.42 -37.31
CA PRO A 11 1.91 44.24 -36.14
C PRO A 11 1.45 42.78 -36.09
N ARG A 12 2.29 41.84 -35.61
CA ARG A 12 1.86 40.63 -34.86
C ARG A 12 3.02 39.64 -34.66
N ARG A 13 3.83 39.84 -33.62
CA ARG A 13 4.48 38.70 -32.94
C ARG A 13 4.77 38.99 -31.47
N SER A 14 3.70 39.19 -30.70
CA SER A 14 3.73 39.06 -29.24
C SER A 14 4.10 37.61 -28.89
N LYS A 15 5.39 37.37 -28.62
CA LYS A 15 5.83 36.13 -28.00
C LYS A 15 5.12 36.01 -26.65
N PRO A 16 4.37 34.94 -26.34
CA PRO A 16 3.92 34.74 -24.98
C PRO A 16 5.16 34.53 -24.12
N ARG A 17 5.34 35.37 -23.10
CA ARG A 17 6.31 35.17 -22.03
C ARG A 17 5.92 33.88 -21.31
N SER A 18 6.42 32.75 -21.79
CA SER A 18 6.28 31.45 -21.13
C SER A 18 7.13 31.46 -19.87
N SER A 19 6.58 32.06 -18.82
CA SER A 19 7.21 32.17 -17.51
C SER A 19 6.11 32.12 -16.45
N ARG A 20 5.48 30.95 -16.25
CA ARG A 20 4.94 30.58 -14.93
C ARG A 20 4.40 29.16 -14.70
N ILE A 21 4.64 28.16 -15.55
CA ILE A 21 4.03 26.82 -15.30
C ILE A 21 5.08 25.75 -14.94
N TYR A 22 6.02 26.08 -14.05
CA TYR A 22 6.92 25.09 -13.43
C TYR A 22 7.08 25.35 -11.92
N GLY A 23 5.96 25.50 -11.20
CA GLY A 23 5.98 25.72 -9.74
C GLY A 23 4.93 24.95 -8.94
N GLY A 24 3.84 24.50 -9.56
CA GLY A 24 2.76 23.79 -8.87
C GLY A 24 2.99 22.27 -8.74
N ALA A 25 3.57 21.64 -9.77
CA ALA A 25 3.68 20.18 -9.84
C ALA A 25 4.64 19.58 -8.79
N LYS A 26 5.74 20.26 -8.47
CA LYS A 26 6.71 19.78 -7.45
C LYS A 26 6.21 19.96 -6.01
N ARG A 27 5.41 20.99 -5.73
CA ARG A 27 4.80 21.21 -4.39
C ARG A 27 3.66 20.23 -4.12
N ALA A 28 2.82 19.94 -5.12
CA ALA A 28 1.78 18.91 -5.02
C ALA A 28 2.35 17.49 -4.82
N GLY A 29 3.51 17.19 -5.40
CA GLY A 29 4.25 15.94 -5.16
C GLY A 29 4.71 15.77 -3.71
N LYS A 30 5.22 16.83 -3.08
CA LYS A 30 5.60 16.82 -1.65
C LYS A 30 4.39 16.66 -0.73
N ILE A 31 3.28 17.37 -0.97
CA ILE A 31 2.06 17.22 -0.15
C ILE A 31 1.47 15.80 -0.26
N ARG A 32 1.45 15.20 -1.47
CA ARG A 32 1.07 13.79 -1.63
C ARG A 32 2.02 12.83 -0.92
N ARG A 33 3.33 13.09 -0.92
CA ARG A 33 4.31 12.26 -0.22
C ARG A 33 4.23 12.41 1.30
N TYR A 34 4.02 13.61 1.83
CA TYR A 34 3.79 13.83 3.26
C TYR A 34 2.45 13.26 3.72
N ALA A 35 1.39 13.37 2.92
CA ALA A 35 0.13 12.69 3.20
C ALA A 35 0.22 11.17 3.00
N ALA A 36 1.15 10.68 2.17
CA ALA A 36 1.50 9.27 2.05
C ALA A 36 2.35 8.78 3.23
N GLN A 37 3.19 9.64 3.83
CA GLN A 37 3.97 9.37 5.05
C GLN A 37 3.13 9.47 6.33
N LEU A 38 2.14 10.37 6.42
CA LEU A 38 1.11 10.32 7.48
C LEU A 38 0.13 9.15 7.30
N ARG A 39 -0.11 8.72 6.05
CA ARG A 39 -0.78 7.44 5.72
C ARG A 39 0.11 6.22 5.96
N SER A 40 1.44 6.40 6.08
CA SER A 40 2.40 5.31 5.81
C SER A 40 2.41 4.18 6.81
N SER A 41 1.77 4.31 7.96
CA SER A 41 1.15 3.14 8.58
C SER A 41 0.12 3.55 9.62
N GLN A 42 -1.08 3.93 9.17
CA GLN A 42 -2.25 3.97 10.08
C GLN A 42 -2.40 2.63 10.83
N ILE A 43 -1.95 1.53 10.21
CA ILE A 43 -1.82 0.21 10.82
C ILE A 43 -0.79 0.20 11.96
N GLY A 44 0.37 0.82 11.76
CA GLY A 44 1.44 0.94 12.74
C GLY A 44 1.04 1.82 13.93
N LEU A 45 0.39 2.96 13.68
CA LEU A 45 -0.19 3.80 14.73
C LEU A 45 -1.23 3.02 15.54
N GLY A 46 -2.16 2.35 14.85
CA GLY A 46 -3.15 1.52 15.52
C GLY A 46 -2.55 0.36 16.31
N ARG A 47 -1.44 -0.22 15.84
CA ARG A 47 -0.67 -1.23 16.60
C ARG A 47 -0.03 -0.65 17.85
N VAL A 48 0.58 0.54 17.77
CA VAL A 48 1.16 1.21 18.94
C VAL A 48 0.08 1.50 19.96
N ASP A 49 -1.06 2.07 19.55
CA ASP A 49 -2.17 2.37 20.46
C ASP A 49 -2.79 1.11 21.06
N PHE A 50 -2.84 0.00 20.31
CA PHE A 50 -3.28 -1.30 20.84
C PHE A 50 -2.35 -1.80 21.96
N LEU A 51 -1.03 -1.73 21.74
CA LEU A 51 -0.03 -2.12 22.73
C LEU A 51 -0.08 -1.22 23.96
N ASP A 52 -0.32 0.07 23.76
CA ASP A 52 -0.46 1.09 24.81
C ASP A 52 -1.84 1.02 25.51
N GLY A 53 -2.72 0.09 25.10
CA GLY A 53 -4.04 -0.09 25.69
C GLY A 53 -5.08 0.97 25.33
N ARG A 54 -4.74 1.93 24.45
CA ARG A 54 -5.64 2.93 23.88
C ARG A 54 -6.50 2.31 22.77
N LEU A 55 -7.39 1.39 23.16
CA LEU A 55 -8.14 0.53 22.23
C LEU A 55 -9.00 1.31 21.23
N GLU A 56 -9.59 2.42 21.65
CA GLU A 56 -10.44 3.28 20.82
C GLU A 56 -9.65 3.97 19.72
N ALA A 57 -8.52 4.59 20.08
CA ALA A 57 -7.60 5.19 19.12
C ALA A 57 -7.03 4.13 18.17
N ALA A 58 -6.70 2.95 18.70
CA ALA A 58 -6.28 1.81 17.91
C ALA A 58 -7.33 1.43 16.85
N ILE A 59 -8.62 1.34 17.24
CA ILE A 59 -9.73 1.07 16.31
C ILE A 59 -9.78 2.15 15.23
N GLU A 60 -9.75 3.43 15.57
CA GLU A 60 -9.83 4.53 14.58
C GLU A 60 -8.70 4.49 13.54
N HIS A 61 -7.48 4.29 14.02
CA HIS A 61 -6.29 4.18 13.17
C HIS A 61 -6.36 2.93 12.29
N LEU A 62 -6.72 1.78 12.84
CA LEU A 62 -6.85 0.54 12.08
C LEU A 62 -8.00 0.58 11.08
N GLU A 63 -9.13 1.21 11.41
CA GLU A 63 -10.25 1.44 10.50
C GLU A 63 -9.85 2.32 9.32
N THR A 64 -9.03 3.34 9.59
CA THR A 64 -8.42 4.14 8.52
C THR A 64 -7.46 3.30 7.69
N GLY A 65 -6.65 2.44 8.32
CA GLY A 65 -5.81 1.46 7.65
C GLY A 65 -6.60 0.52 6.74
N ARG A 66 -7.78 0.06 7.18
CA ARG A 66 -8.70 -0.80 6.43
C ARG A 66 -9.20 -0.12 5.17
N ARG A 67 -9.58 1.15 5.25
CA ARG A 67 -10.01 1.95 4.09
C ARG A 67 -8.87 2.18 3.09
N LEU A 68 -7.64 2.32 3.58
CA LEU A 68 -6.47 2.58 2.74
C LEU A 68 -5.93 1.34 2.05
N ASN A 69 -5.94 0.19 2.73
CA ASN A 69 -5.50 -1.09 2.17
C ASN A 69 -6.42 -2.23 2.65
N PRO A 70 -7.55 -2.46 1.96
CA PRO A 70 -8.52 -3.49 2.34
C PRO A 70 -8.04 -4.92 2.07
N GLN A 71 -6.94 -5.12 1.34
CA GLN A 71 -6.36 -6.45 1.12
C GLN A 71 -5.22 -6.78 2.08
N ASN A 72 -4.95 -5.93 3.08
CA ASN A 72 -3.90 -6.20 4.06
C ASN A 72 -4.41 -7.05 5.24
N PRO A 73 -3.96 -8.31 5.38
CA PRO A 73 -4.40 -9.19 6.47
C PRO A 73 -4.09 -8.64 7.87
N ALA A 74 -3.01 -7.87 8.02
CA ALA A 74 -2.58 -7.33 9.31
C ALA A 74 -3.63 -6.41 9.95
N VAL A 75 -4.39 -5.67 9.13
CA VAL A 75 -5.42 -4.74 9.62
C VAL A 75 -6.54 -5.51 10.32
N TYR A 76 -7.02 -6.58 9.70
CA TYR A 76 -8.13 -7.38 10.22
C TYR A 76 -7.71 -8.17 11.46
N SER A 77 -6.47 -8.67 11.49
CA SER A 77 -5.91 -9.33 12.68
C SER A 77 -5.83 -8.37 13.87
N LEU A 78 -5.31 -7.16 13.66
CA LEU A 78 -5.19 -6.15 14.72
C LEU A 78 -6.56 -5.63 15.16
N LEU A 79 -7.51 -5.40 14.24
CA LEU A 79 -8.88 -5.01 14.60
C LEU A 79 -9.57 -6.10 15.42
N ALA A 80 -9.44 -7.36 15.03
CA ALA A 80 -10.01 -8.47 15.79
C ALA A 80 -9.45 -8.53 17.22
N ALA A 81 -8.13 -8.42 17.37
CA ALA A 81 -7.48 -8.41 18.68
C ALA A 81 -7.93 -7.20 19.52
N THR A 82 -8.03 -6.03 18.90
CA THR A 82 -8.44 -4.79 19.57
C THR A 82 -9.91 -4.84 20.02
N TYR A 83 -10.82 -5.28 19.13
CA TYR A 83 -12.23 -5.46 19.46
C TYR A 83 -12.44 -6.51 20.55
N ARG A 84 -11.71 -7.62 20.51
CA ARG A 84 -11.76 -8.65 21.57
C ARG A 84 -11.31 -8.08 22.92
N LYS A 85 -10.19 -7.34 22.95
CA LYS A 85 -9.69 -6.70 24.18
C LYS A 85 -10.64 -5.64 24.72
N ARG A 86 -11.48 -5.06 23.85
CA ARG A 86 -12.52 -4.10 24.23
C ARG A 86 -13.86 -4.75 24.62
N GLY A 87 -13.98 -6.08 24.55
CA GLY A 87 -15.21 -6.83 24.85
C GLY A 87 -16.23 -6.86 23.70
N ARG A 88 -15.84 -6.43 22.50
CA ARG A 88 -16.70 -6.41 21.31
C ARG A 88 -16.54 -7.67 20.47
N SER A 89 -16.89 -8.82 21.05
CA SER A 89 -16.64 -10.14 20.46
C SER A 89 -17.24 -10.33 19.07
N GLY A 90 -18.48 -9.87 18.84
CA GLY A 90 -19.12 -9.99 17.51
C GLY A 90 -18.38 -9.21 16.41
N GLN A 91 -17.83 -8.03 16.72
CA GLN A 91 -17.00 -7.28 15.76
C GLN A 91 -15.65 -7.98 15.54
N ALA A 92 -15.08 -8.59 16.58
CA ALA A 92 -13.84 -9.35 16.44
C ALA A 92 -14.01 -10.57 15.52
N GLU A 93 -15.09 -11.34 15.69
CA GLU A 93 -15.42 -12.49 14.83
C GLU A 93 -15.65 -12.08 13.39
N ALA A 94 -16.33 -10.96 13.15
CA ALA A 94 -16.52 -10.42 11.81
C ALA A 94 -15.16 -10.12 11.14
N MET A 95 -14.20 -9.53 11.87
CA MET A 95 -12.87 -9.25 11.32
C MET A 95 -12.06 -10.52 11.06
N LEU A 96 -12.15 -11.52 11.93
CA LEU A 96 -11.50 -12.82 11.71
C LEU A 96 -12.06 -13.55 10.50
N THR A 97 -13.37 -13.45 10.26
CA THR A 97 -14.01 -14.03 9.07
C THR A 97 -13.47 -13.44 7.78
N ILE A 98 -13.27 -12.11 7.75
CA ILE A 98 -12.68 -11.44 6.58
C ILE A 98 -11.21 -11.83 6.42
N LEU A 99 -10.46 -11.89 7.53
CA LEU A 99 -9.06 -12.32 7.52
C LEU A 99 -8.90 -13.73 6.95
N ALA A 100 -9.76 -14.67 7.34
CA ALA A 100 -9.74 -16.03 6.83
C ALA A 100 -9.91 -16.08 5.31
N LYS A 101 -10.89 -15.33 4.76
CA LYS A 101 -11.10 -15.21 3.32
C LYS A 101 -9.90 -14.65 2.59
N LEU A 102 -9.31 -13.56 3.10
CA LEU A 102 -8.12 -12.95 2.49
C LEU A 102 -6.92 -13.90 2.47
N ASN A 103 -6.71 -14.66 3.55
CA ASN A 103 -5.65 -15.65 3.62
C ASN A 103 -5.89 -16.81 2.66
N GLU A 104 -7.13 -17.29 2.54
CA GLU A 104 -7.49 -18.32 1.57
C GLU A 104 -7.25 -17.86 0.13
N GLU A 105 -7.72 -16.65 -0.22
CA GLU A 105 -7.48 -16.05 -1.54
C GLU A 105 -5.98 -15.92 -1.83
N GLN A 106 -5.19 -15.48 -0.84
CA GLN A 106 -3.74 -15.36 -0.99
C GLN A 106 -3.09 -16.74 -1.18
N ALA A 107 -3.50 -17.75 -0.41
CA ALA A 107 -2.99 -19.12 -0.54
C ALA A 107 -3.34 -19.73 -1.91
N GLN A 108 -4.57 -19.49 -2.40
CA GLN A 108 -4.99 -19.92 -3.74
C GLN A 108 -4.16 -19.23 -4.82
N ARG A 109 -3.92 -17.91 -4.72
CA ARG A 109 -3.06 -17.17 -5.66
C ARG A 109 -1.64 -17.73 -5.70
N ILE A 110 -1.05 -18.05 -4.54
CA ILE A 110 0.29 -18.65 -4.46
C ILE A 110 0.28 -20.04 -5.11
N ARG A 111 -0.76 -20.84 -4.87
CA ARG A 111 -0.90 -22.19 -5.45
C ARG A 111 -1.10 -22.19 -6.96
N THR A 112 -1.82 -21.21 -7.52
CA THR A 112 -2.14 -21.14 -8.94
C THR A 112 -1.15 -20.31 -9.76
N ALA A 113 -0.22 -19.58 -9.11
CA ALA A 113 0.83 -18.85 -9.78
C ALA A 113 1.78 -19.81 -10.53
N PRO A 114 1.92 -19.69 -11.87
CA PRO A 114 2.89 -20.47 -12.62
C PRO A 114 4.30 -19.97 -12.32
N GLY A 115 4.99 -20.64 -11.40
CA GLY A 115 6.40 -20.36 -11.08
C GLY A 115 6.66 -20.32 -9.59
N ASP A 116 6.82 -21.51 -8.99
CA ASP A 116 7.59 -21.78 -7.75
C ASP A 116 7.44 -23.24 -7.30
N SER A 117 6.80 -24.10 -8.09
CA SER A 117 7.19 -25.52 -8.19
C SER A 117 8.57 -25.63 -8.86
N LYS A 118 9.58 -24.98 -8.27
CA LYS A 118 10.92 -25.53 -8.33
C LYS A 118 10.80 -26.84 -7.58
N ALA A 119 10.58 -27.91 -8.34
CA ALA A 119 10.89 -29.24 -7.90
C ALA A 119 12.19 -29.14 -7.11
N ILE A 120 12.21 -29.71 -5.91
CA ILE A 120 13.46 -30.25 -5.39
C ILE A 120 13.51 -31.66 -5.99
N PRO A 121 14.02 -31.88 -7.23
CA PRO A 121 14.37 -33.23 -7.64
C PRO A 121 15.61 -33.59 -6.82
N GLY A 122 15.38 -34.24 -5.67
CA GLY A 122 16.46 -34.60 -4.76
C GLY A 122 16.06 -35.45 -3.55
N ALA A 123 14.77 -35.58 -3.22
CA ALA A 123 14.33 -36.37 -2.06
C ALA A 123 13.74 -37.75 -2.41
N LEU A 124 14.09 -38.32 -3.57
CA LEU A 124 13.77 -39.71 -3.93
C LEU A 124 15.08 -40.49 -4.05
N GLY A 125 15.46 -41.22 -3.00
CA GLY A 125 16.53 -42.21 -3.11
C GLY A 125 17.37 -42.49 -1.87
N ALA A 126 16.80 -42.57 -0.67
CA ALA A 126 17.48 -43.24 0.45
C ALA A 126 16.68 -44.50 0.83
N LYS A 127 16.88 -45.57 0.06
CA LYS A 127 16.48 -46.94 0.44
C LYS A 127 17.31 -47.32 1.66
N ARG A 128 16.70 -47.26 2.84
CA ARG A 128 17.28 -47.69 4.11
C ARG A 128 17.09 -49.20 4.26
N GLY A 129 18.21 -49.93 4.27
CA GLY A 129 18.43 -51.12 5.10
C GLY A 129 17.72 -52.41 4.71
N GLU A 130 18.41 -53.26 3.96
CA GLU A 130 18.34 -54.71 4.17
C GLU A 130 19.77 -55.21 4.43
N GLN A 131 20.15 -55.30 5.71
CA GLN A 131 21.19 -56.21 6.17
C GLN A 131 20.46 -57.39 6.79
N LYS A 132 20.46 -58.54 6.10
CA LYS A 132 20.09 -59.82 6.69
C LYS A 132 21.30 -60.39 7.43
N PRO A 133 21.08 -61.17 8.52
CA PRO A 133 22.14 -61.88 9.21
C PRO A 133 22.78 -62.97 8.34
#